data_AF-A0A3D3XQW2-F1
#
_entry.id   AF-A0A3D3XQW2-F1
#
_cell.length_a   1.000
_cell.length_b   1.000
_cell.length_c   1.000
_cell.angle_alpha   90.00
_cell.angle_beta   90.00
_cell.angle_gamma   90.00
#
_symmetry.space_group_name_H-M   'P 1'
#
loop_
_entity.id
_entity.type
_entity.pdbx_description
1 polymer ?
#
loop_
_entity_poly.entity_id
_entity_poly.type
_entity_poly.pdbx_seq_one_letter_code
_entity_poly.pdbx_strand_id
1 'polypeptide(L)'
;MSLDLVEEPISIPDYTDLSYWVAHPEKVDLSDSVYSLRPANQFNIPVFFVSPTVHFPEKGGNWNVDPSTEKGRNAFNTPVKYQSTAFNVAGPIYSPAYRQSAYQVYNIPPNLTTVKSYAIAYEDVKSAFMIFLKHIGSSTPFILASHSQGTDHLI
;
A
#
# COMPACT_ATOMS: atom_id res chain seq x y z
N MET A 1 -16.42 -13.19 -7.64
CA MET A 1 -16.33 -11.71 -7.56
C MET A 1 -17.23 -11.12 -8.62
N SER A 2 -17.97 -10.06 -8.27
CA SER A 2 -18.90 -9.39 -9.20
C SER A 2 -18.18 -8.32 -10.01
N LEU A 3 -18.61 -8.10 -11.26
CA LEU A 3 -18.20 -6.94 -12.07
C LEU A 3 -19.13 -5.73 -11.90
N ASP A 4 -20.29 -5.94 -11.26
CA ASP A 4 -21.23 -4.89 -10.88
C ASP A 4 -20.68 -4.12 -9.67
N LEU A 5 -19.64 -3.31 -9.89
CA LEU A 5 -19.01 -2.45 -8.89
C LEU A 5 -19.33 -0.98 -9.19
N VAL A 6 -19.29 -0.15 -8.16
CA VAL A 6 -19.61 1.28 -8.26
C VAL A 6 -18.36 2.16 -8.16
N GLU A 7 -18.39 3.30 -8.84
CA GLU A 7 -17.38 4.35 -8.76
C GLU A 7 -17.84 5.39 -7.73
N GLU A 8 -17.51 5.19 -6.45
CA GLU A 8 -17.76 6.20 -5.42
C GLU A 8 -16.63 7.24 -5.36
N PRO A 9 -16.97 8.53 -5.14
CA PRO A 9 -15.97 9.57 -4.92
C PRO A 9 -15.32 9.37 -3.55
N ILE A 10 -14.09 8.84 -3.55
CA ILE A 10 -13.27 8.67 -2.35
C ILE A 10 -12.26 9.82 -2.26
N SER A 11 -12.18 10.46 -1.09
CA SER A 11 -11.22 11.54 -0.83
C SER A 11 -9.79 11.10 -1.11
N ILE A 12 -8.99 12.00 -1.69
CA ILE A 12 -7.56 11.77 -1.94
C ILE A 12 -6.84 11.68 -0.59
N PRO A 13 -6.07 10.60 -0.32
CA PRO A 13 -5.26 10.50 0.89
C PRO A 13 -4.22 11.63 1.00
N ASP A 14 -4.07 12.19 2.20
CA ASP A 14 -2.97 13.11 2.50
C ASP A 14 -1.86 12.33 3.21
N TYR A 15 -0.79 11.99 2.49
CA TYR A 15 0.30 11.20 3.05
C TYR A 15 1.20 11.95 4.04
N THR A 16 0.94 13.24 4.31
CA THR A 16 1.52 13.91 5.49
C THR A 16 0.83 13.51 6.79
N ASP A 17 -0.38 12.94 6.71
CA ASP A 17 -1.09 12.36 7.84
C ASP A 17 -0.68 10.90 8.05
N LEU A 18 -0.16 10.63 9.25
CA LEU A 18 0.29 9.32 9.71
C LEU A 18 -0.82 8.25 9.70
N SER A 19 -2.09 8.68 9.67
CA SER A 19 -3.25 7.77 9.59
C SER A 19 -3.28 6.98 8.28
N TYR A 20 -2.82 7.55 7.15
CA TYR A 20 -2.79 6.89 5.84
C TYR A 20 -1.61 5.94 5.65
N TRP A 21 -0.72 5.83 6.62
CA TRP A 21 0.37 4.86 6.61
C TRP A 21 -0.03 3.60 7.39
N VAL A 22 -0.05 2.45 6.74
CA VAL A 22 -0.26 1.15 7.42
C VAL A 22 0.98 0.78 8.22
N ALA A 23 2.16 1.09 7.67
CA ALA A 23 3.44 0.99 8.36
C ALA A 23 4.22 2.30 8.28
N HIS A 24 4.80 2.75 9.40
CA HIS A 24 5.64 3.96 9.48
C HIS A 24 6.52 3.92 10.74
N PRO A 25 7.78 4.42 10.73
CA PRO A 25 8.67 4.41 11.91
C PRO A 25 8.18 5.18 13.13
N GLU A 26 7.17 6.04 12.96
CA GLU A 26 6.54 6.77 14.07
C GLU A 26 5.33 6.01 14.66
N LYS A 27 5.09 4.78 14.21
CA LYS A 27 4.01 3.90 14.66
C LYS A 27 4.61 2.63 15.22
N VAL A 28 3.93 2.06 16.21
CA VAL A 28 4.06 0.63 16.50
C VAL A 28 3.02 -0.07 15.67
N ASP A 29 3.43 -0.90 14.73
CA ASP A 29 2.54 -1.54 13.77
C ASP A 29 2.95 -2.98 13.44
N LEU A 30 2.20 -3.62 12.54
CA LEU A 30 2.40 -5.04 12.26
C LEU A 30 3.71 -5.33 11.50
N SER A 31 4.32 -4.32 10.87
CA SER A 31 5.62 -4.45 10.20
C SER A 31 6.80 -4.62 11.17
N ASP A 32 6.60 -4.30 12.45
CA ASP A 32 7.58 -4.51 13.52
C ASP A 32 7.66 -5.98 13.98
N SER A 33 6.77 -6.84 13.48
CA SER A 33 6.76 -8.26 13.83
C SER A 33 8.03 -8.96 13.34
N VAL A 34 8.64 -9.78 14.19
CA VAL A 34 9.84 -10.56 13.87
C VAL A 34 9.51 -12.05 13.83
N TYR A 35 9.58 -12.65 12.65
CA TYR A 35 9.39 -14.09 12.42
C TYR A 35 10.69 -14.84 12.10
N SER A 36 11.82 -14.17 12.26
CA SER A 36 13.16 -14.71 11.99
C SER A 36 14.04 -14.66 13.24
N LEU A 37 15.20 -15.31 13.21
CA LEU A 37 16.20 -15.20 14.28
C LEU A 37 16.96 -13.86 14.28
N ARG A 38 16.78 -13.03 13.25
CA ARG A 38 17.42 -11.71 13.17
C ARG A 38 16.47 -10.64 13.70
N PRO A 39 16.96 -9.71 14.54
CA PRO A 39 16.16 -8.57 14.96
C PRO A 39 15.84 -7.66 13.76
N ALA A 40 14.77 -6.89 13.88
CA ALA A 40 14.48 -5.82 12.94
C ALA A 40 15.53 -4.70 13.01
N ASN A 41 15.54 -3.83 11.99
CA ASN A 41 16.31 -2.60 11.87
C ASN A 41 17.81 -2.74 12.19
N GLN A 42 18.51 -3.62 11.49
CA GLN A 42 19.94 -3.87 11.69
C GLN A 42 20.85 -2.95 10.87
N PHE A 43 20.34 -2.39 9.78
CA PHE A 43 21.15 -1.60 8.84
C PHE A 43 20.67 -0.15 8.70
N ASN A 44 19.53 0.19 9.30
CA ASN A 44 18.89 1.50 9.18
C ASN A 44 18.68 1.92 7.72
N ILE A 45 18.29 0.96 6.86
CA ILE A 45 17.94 1.19 5.45
C ILE A 45 16.41 1.19 5.33
N PRO A 46 15.75 2.35 5.13
CA PRO A 46 14.31 2.42 5.01
C PRO A 46 13.77 1.61 3.83
N VAL A 47 12.60 1.01 4.01
CA VAL A 47 11.94 0.20 2.98
C VAL A 47 10.59 0.81 2.65
N PHE A 48 10.36 1.13 1.38
CA PHE A 48 9.03 1.49 0.89
C PHE A 48 8.36 0.22 0.32
N PHE A 49 7.35 -0.28 1.03
CA PHE A 49 6.63 -1.50 0.69
C PHE A 49 5.23 -1.21 0.15
N VAL A 50 4.95 -1.66 -1.08
CA VAL A 50 3.62 -1.55 -1.69
C VAL A 50 2.92 -2.92 -1.67
N SER A 51 1.81 -2.98 -0.93
CA SER A 51 1.06 -4.20 -0.69
C SER A 51 0.47 -4.83 -1.96
N PRO A 52 0.23 -6.15 -1.96
CA PRO A 52 -0.51 -6.81 -3.02
C PRO A 52 -1.98 -6.45 -2.98
N THR A 53 -2.77 -7.04 -3.88
CA THR A 53 -4.22 -6.90 -3.87
C THR A 53 -4.81 -7.30 -2.52
N VAL A 54 -5.44 -6.33 -1.86
CA VAL A 54 -6.22 -6.45 -0.62
C VAL A 54 -7.71 -6.23 -0.86
N HIS A 55 -8.09 -5.75 -2.05
CA HIS A 55 -9.46 -5.39 -2.37
C HIS A 55 -10.18 -6.43 -3.22
N PHE A 56 -11.14 -7.13 -2.60
CA PHE A 56 -11.95 -8.17 -3.23
C PHE A 56 -13.45 -7.87 -3.01
N PRO A 57 -13.99 -6.80 -3.61
CA PRO A 57 -15.37 -6.38 -3.38
C PRO A 57 -16.38 -7.36 -3.98
N GLU A 58 -17.52 -7.48 -3.30
CA GLU A 58 -18.71 -8.16 -3.81
C GLU A 58 -19.55 -7.24 -4.69
N LYS A 59 -20.70 -7.74 -5.17
CA LYS A 59 -21.66 -6.96 -5.96
C LYS A 59 -22.08 -5.70 -5.20
N GLY A 60 -22.06 -4.56 -5.88
CA GLY A 60 -22.37 -3.26 -5.30
C GLY A 60 -21.22 -2.64 -4.48
N GLY A 61 -20.07 -3.31 -4.38
CA GLY A 61 -18.88 -2.74 -3.76
C GLY A 61 -18.15 -1.73 -4.65
N ASN A 62 -17.15 -1.05 -4.07
CA ASN A 62 -16.41 0.00 -4.74
C ASN A 62 -15.28 -0.53 -5.64
N TRP A 63 -14.98 0.18 -6.74
CA TRP A 63 -13.82 -0.09 -7.57
C TRP A 63 -12.48 0.14 -6.88
N ASN A 64 -12.45 1.00 -5.86
CA ASN A 64 -11.24 1.30 -5.11
C ASN A 64 -11.49 1.15 -3.60
N VAL A 65 -10.46 0.79 -2.85
CA VAL A 65 -10.47 0.83 -1.37
C VAL A 65 -10.68 2.27 -0.92
N ASP A 66 -11.42 2.47 0.17
CA ASP A 66 -11.51 3.76 0.85
C ASP A 66 -10.58 3.80 2.08
N PRO A 67 -9.34 4.33 1.94
CA PRO A 67 -8.38 4.40 3.04
C PRO A 67 -8.72 5.49 4.08
N SER A 68 -9.74 6.33 3.86
CA SER A 68 -10.23 7.25 4.90
C SER A 68 -10.96 6.50 6.02
N THR A 69 -11.50 5.31 5.71
CA THR A 69 -12.14 4.43 6.68
C THR A 69 -11.13 3.52 7.38
N GLU A 70 -11.40 3.16 8.63
CA GLU A 70 -10.58 2.19 9.36
C GLU A 70 -10.56 0.83 8.65
N LYS A 71 -11.70 0.38 8.12
CA LYS A 71 -11.81 -0.88 7.36
C LYS A 71 -10.88 -0.88 6.14
N GLY A 72 -10.83 0.22 5.38
CA GLY A 72 -9.99 0.31 4.19
C GLY A 72 -8.50 0.29 4.55
N ARG A 73 -8.08 0.97 5.62
CA ARG A 73 -6.69 0.87 6.11
C ARG A 73 -6.35 -0.53 6.61
N ASN A 74 -7.25 -1.13 7.39
CA ASN A 74 -7.04 -2.46 7.96
C ASN A 74 -6.98 -3.57 6.90
N ALA A 75 -7.48 -3.34 5.68
CA ALA A 75 -7.33 -4.29 4.56
C ALA A 75 -5.86 -4.63 4.26
N PHE A 76 -4.94 -3.70 4.54
CA PHE A 76 -3.51 -3.84 4.31
C PHE A 76 -2.75 -4.52 5.46
N ASN A 77 -3.40 -4.79 6.60
CA ASN A 77 -2.71 -5.32 7.79
C ASN A 77 -2.06 -6.68 7.55
N THR A 78 -2.75 -7.60 6.87
CA THR A 78 -2.23 -8.95 6.61
C THR A 78 -0.95 -8.94 5.76
N PRO A 79 -0.90 -8.29 4.58
CA PRO A 79 0.34 -8.25 3.80
C PRO A 79 1.45 -7.47 4.51
N VAL A 80 1.15 -6.37 5.21
CA VAL A 80 2.17 -5.68 6.02
C VAL A 80 2.72 -6.61 7.10
N LYS A 81 1.85 -7.33 7.82
CA LYS A 81 2.27 -8.26 8.88
C LYS A 81 3.17 -9.40 8.37
N TYR A 82 2.88 -9.99 7.22
CA TYR A 82 3.53 -11.25 6.81
C TYR A 82 4.46 -11.12 5.61
N GLN A 83 4.36 -10.06 4.80
CA GLN A 83 5.17 -9.86 3.60
C GLN A 83 6.19 -8.76 3.80
N SER A 84 5.81 -7.61 4.37
CA SER A 84 6.78 -6.51 4.56
C SER A 84 7.86 -6.86 5.59
N THR A 85 7.57 -7.76 6.54
CA THR A 85 8.52 -8.25 7.55
C THR A 85 9.67 -9.05 6.97
N ALA A 86 9.60 -9.50 5.71
CA ALA A 86 10.75 -10.07 5.01
C ALA A 86 11.90 -9.04 4.86
N PHE A 87 11.58 -7.75 4.92
CA PHE A 87 12.52 -6.64 4.70
C PHE A 87 12.84 -5.85 5.98
N ASN A 88 12.14 -6.06 7.09
CA ASN A 88 12.30 -5.22 8.29
C ASN A 88 13.65 -5.40 9.00
N VAL A 89 14.41 -6.45 8.68
CA VAL A 89 15.82 -6.58 9.09
C VAL A 89 16.68 -5.43 8.51
N ALA A 90 16.33 -4.89 7.35
CA ALA A 90 17.02 -3.78 6.71
C ALA A 90 16.87 -2.49 7.50
N GLY A 91 15.63 -2.16 7.88
CA GLY A 91 15.30 -0.88 8.50
C GLY A 91 13.79 -0.68 8.65
N PRO A 92 13.36 0.55 8.98
CA PRO A 92 11.95 0.86 9.15
C PRO A 92 11.17 0.68 7.85
N ILE A 93 9.96 0.11 7.96
CA ILE A 93 9.04 -0.06 6.85
C ILE A 93 8.12 1.16 6.74
N TYR A 94 7.93 1.63 5.51
CA TYR A 94 6.92 2.59 5.12
C TYR A 94 5.96 1.88 4.16
N SER A 95 4.68 1.81 4.50
CA SER A 95 3.67 1.20 3.63
C SER A 95 2.38 2.02 3.65
N PRO A 96 1.94 2.61 2.52
CA PRO A 96 0.73 3.40 2.48
C PRO A 96 -0.53 2.54 2.40
N ALA A 97 -1.61 3.00 3.02
CA ALA A 97 -2.97 2.64 2.63
C ALA A 97 -3.38 3.60 1.50
N TYR A 98 -3.76 3.04 0.36
CA TYR A 98 -4.10 3.80 -0.83
C TYR A 98 -5.45 3.36 -1.38
N ARG A 99 -6.01 4.14 -2.32
CA ARG A 99 -7.23 3.77 -3.04
C ARG A 99 -6.95 2.65 -4.03
N GLN A 100 -6.59 1.47 -3.53
CA GLN A 100 -6.18 0.31 -4.31
C GLN A 100 -7.32 -0.20 -5.17
N SER A 101 -7.04 -0.57 -6.42
CA SER A 101 -8.03 -1.13 -7.34
C SER A 101 -8.52 -2.51 -6.92
N ALA A 102 -9.81 -2.74 -7.15
CA ALA A 102 -10.43 -4.04 -6.99
C ALA A 102 -9.72 -5.11 -7.85
N TYR A 103 -9.58 -6.32 -7.32
CA TYR A 103 -8.96 -7.44 -8.03
C TYR A 103 -9.55 -7.70 -9.43
N GLN A 104 -10.81 -7.34 -9.64
CA GLN A 104 -11.54 -7.42 -10.89
C GLN A 104 -10.81 -6.81 -12.10
N VAL A 105 -9.92 -5.84 -11.90
CA VAL A 105 -9.09 -5.26 -12.99
C VAL A 105 -8.26 -6.31 -13.73
N TYR A 106 -7.94 -7.46 -13.12
CA TYR A 106 -7.22 -8.56 -13.74
C TYR A 106 -8.12 -9.59 -14.45
N ASN A 107 -9.43 -9.53 -14.24
CA ASN A 107 -10.38 -10.54 -14.76
C ASN A 107 -11.11 -10.08 -16.02
N ILE A 108 -10.93 -8.84 -16.45
CA ILE A 108 -11.58 -8.28 -17.64
C ILE A 108 -10.59 -7.48 -18.49
N PRO A 109 -10.84 -7.36 -19.81
CA PRO A 109 -10.07 -6.46 -20.65
C PRO A 109 -10.10 -5.02 -20.11
N PRO A 110 -8.98 -4.27 -20.20
CA PRO A 110 -8.94 -2.87 -19.79
C PRO A 110 -10.05 -2.04 -20.46
N ASN A 111 -10.75 -1.27 -19.66
CA ASN A 111 -11.77 -0.31 -20.10
C ASN A 111 -11.62 0.99 -19.31
N LEU A 112 -12.45 1.99 -19.61
CA LEU A 112 -12.35 3.31 -18.97
C LEU A 112 -12.37 3.23 -17.43
N THR A 113 -13.23 2.40 -16.86
CA THR A 113 -13.38 2.26 -15.41
C THR A 113 -12.18 1.54 -14.78
N THR A 114 -11.71 0.43 -15.36
CA THR A 114 -10.55 -0.28 -14.79
C THR A 114 -9.27 0.54 -14.91
N VAL A 115 -9.05 1.20 -16.05
CA VAL A 115 -7.90 2.10 -16.27
C VAL A 115 -7.92 3.26 -15.28
N LYS A 116 -9.09 3.88 -15.08
CA LYS A 116 -9.26 4.97 -14.10
C LYS A 116 -9.00 4.49 -12.68
N SER A 117 -9.57 3.36 -12.28
CA SER A 117 -9.35 2.77 -10.96
C SER A 117 -7.85 2.54 -10.71
N TYR A 118 -7.15 1.98 -11.70
CA TYR A 118 -5.72 1.68 -11.62
C TYR A 118 -4.85 2.95 -11.53
N ALA A 119 -5.20 3.97 -12.33
CA ALA A 119 -4.50 5.25 -12.32
C ALA A 119 -4.65 5.97 -10.97
N ILE A 120 -5.82 5.88 -10.33
CA ILE A 120 -6.04 6.41 -8.97
C ILE A 120 -5.09 5.72 -7.98
N ALA A 121 -5.01 4.39 -8.02
CA ALA A 121 -4.13 3.62 -7.14
C ALA A 121 -2.65 3.99 -7.34
N TYR A 122 -2.22 4.13 -8.60
CA TYR A 122 -0.86 4.56 -8.94
C TYR A 122 -0.53 5.96 -8.42
N GLU A 123 -1.39 6.97 -8.66
CA GLU A 123 -1.12 8.34 -8.21
C GLU A 123 -1.05 8.44 -6.68
N ASP A 124 -1.82 7.63 -5.97
CA ASP A 124 -1.75 7.53 -4.52
C ASP A 124 -0.41 6.93 -4.06
N VAL A 125 0.04 5.81 -4.65
CA VAL A 125 1.35 5.19 -4.33
C VAL A 125 2.50 6.14 -4.62
N LYS A 126 2.45 6.82 -5.77
CA LYS A 126 3.43 7.85 -6.16
C LYS A 126 3.44 9.01 -5.17
N SER A 127 2.27 9.50 -4.74
CA SER A 127 2.17 10.58 -3.75
C SER A 127 2.77 10.17 -2.40
N ALA A 128 2.49 8.95 -1.93
CA ALA A 128 3.10 8.39 -0.73
C ALA A 128 4.62 8.27 -0.88
N PHE A 129 5.11 7.79 -2.03
CA PHE A 129 6.53 7.67 -2.30
C PHE A 129 7.25 9.02 -2.24
N MET A 130 6.63 10.08 -2.75
CA MET A 130 7.18 11.44 -2.66
C MET A 130 7.29 11.94 -1.21
N ILE A 131 6.36 11.58 -0.32
CA ILE A 131 6.46 11.88 1.11
C ILE A 131 7.55 11.03 1.77
N PHE A 132 7.61 9.74 1.45
CA PHE A 132 8.69 8.84 1.90
C PHE A 132 10.07 9.41 1.58
N LEU A 133 10.32 9.84 0.34
CA LEU A 133 11.59 10.46 -0.07
C LEU A 133 11.93 11.72 0.72
N LYS A 134 10.93 12.54 1.06
CA LYS A 134 11.11 13.71 1.93
C LYS A 134 11.50 13.31 3.35
N HIS A 135 10.88 12.27 3.90
CA HIS A 135 11.15 11.79 5.26
C HIS A 135 12.56 11.21 5.39
N ILE A 136 13.00 10.40 4.43
CA ILE A 136 14.31 9.74 4.53
C ILE A 136 15.47 10.66 4.12
N GLY A 137 15.21 11.71 3.34
CA GLY A 137 16.22 12.61 2.81
C GLY A 137 16.89 12.11 1.52
N SER A 138 17.37 13.04 0.69
CA SER A 138 17.80 12.78 -0.69
C SER A 138 19.05 11.93 -0.86
N SER A 139 19.82 11.71 0.21
CA SER A 139 21.08 10.93 0.18
C SER A 139 20.96 9.57 0.87
N THR A 140 19.78 9.24 1.41
CA THR A 140 19.58 8.00 2.15
C THR A 140 19.28 6.86 1.17
N PRO A 141 20.09 5.78 1.14
CA PRO A 141 19.75 4.61 0.36
C PRO A 141 18.49 3.96 0.93
N PHE A 142 17.65 3.41 0.05
CA PHE A 142 16.40 2.78 0.43
C PHE A 142 16.14 1.52 -0.41
N ILE A 143 15.19 0.70 0.05
CA ILE A 143 14.70 -0.48 -0.66
C ILE A 143 13.28 -0.19 -1.15
N LEU A 144 13.02 -0.53 -2.42
CA LEU A 144 11.68 -0.68 -2.95
C LEU A 144 11.29 -2.15 -2.88
N ALA A 145 10.15 -2.45 -2.27
CA ALA A 145 9.62 -3.80 -2.18
C ALA A 145 8.12 -3.80 -2.49
N SER A 146 7.65 -4.86 -3.13
CA SER A 146 6.24 -4.99 -3.48
C SER A 146 5.86 -6.43 -3.78
N HIS A 147 4.56 -6.66 -3.93
CA HIS A 147 4.02 -7.94 -4.38
C HIS A 147 2.76 -7.70 -5.24
N SER A 148 2.51 -8.54 -6.24
CA SER A 148 1.29 -8.53 -7.08
C SER A 148 0.95 -7.11 -7.60
N GLN A 149 -0.27 -6.61 -7.39
CA GLN A 149 -0.67 -5.26 -7.84
C GLN A 149 0.26 -4.15 -7.36
N GLY A 150 0.85 -4.28 -6.17
CA GLY A 150 1.83 -3.31 -5.70
C GLY A 150 3.08 -3.24 -6.58
N THR A 151 3.46 -4.34 -7.24
CA THR A 151 4.60 -4.36 -8.17
C THR A 151 4.31 -3.54 -9.41
N ASP A 152 3.09 -3.61 -9.94
CA ASP A 152 2.66 -2.84 -11.10
C ASP A 152 2.64 -1.31 -10.84
N HIS A 153 2.67 -0.87 -9.58
CA HIS A 153 2.78 0.54 -9.22
C HIS A 153 4.23 1.02 -8.98
N LEU A 154 5.20 0.11 -8.94
CA LEU A 154 6.62 0.42 -8.75
C LEU A 154 7.46 0.27 -10.02
N ILE A 155 6.90 -0.25 -11.12
CA ILE A 155 7.60 -0.49 -12.40
C ILE A 155 7.07 0.40 -13.53
#